data_AF-A0A645GU21-F1
#
_entry.id   AF-A0A645GU21-F1
#
_cell.length_a   1.000
_cell.length_b   1.000
_cell.length_c   1.000
_cell.angle_alpha   90.00
_cell.angle_beta   90.00
_cell.angle_gamma   90.00
#
_symmetry.space_group_name_H-M   'P 1'
#
loop_
_entity.id
_entity.type
_entity.pdbx_description
1 polymer ?
#
loop_
_entity_poly.entity_id
_entity_poly.type
_entity_poly.pdbx_seq_one_letter_code
_entity_poly.pdbx_strand_id
1 'polypeptide(L)' 'MKMMKTVAEVCIKANIECFVSLEERMGCGVGACLGCAFRTIMPDGSRGYKRVCVDGPVFNASEVDWSEI' A
#
# COMPACT_ATOMS: atom_id res chain seq x y z
N MET A 1 -5.24 -3.30 -8.05
CA MET A 1 -5.70 -1.95 -8.43
C MET A 1 -4.92 -1.47 -9.64
N LYS A 2 -5.44 -1.62 -10.87
CA LYS A 2 -4.65 -1.36 -12.09
C LYS A 2 -4.22 0.11 -12.25
N MET A 3 -5.12 1.07 -11.95
CA MET A 3 -4.84 2.49 -12.17
C MET A 3 -3.79 3.05 -11.20
N MET A 4 -3.98 2.88 -9.89
CA MET A 4 -3.01 3.35 -8.88
C MET A 4 -1.63 2.70 -9.05
N LYS A 5 -1.58 1.40 -9.38
CA LYS A 5 -0.33 0.72 -9.69
C LYS A 5 0.42 1.38 -10.85
N THR A 6 -0.26 1.65 -11.96
CA THR A 6 0.37 2.31 -13.10
C THR A 6 0.88 3.71 -12.76
N VAL A 7 0.11 4.51 -12.02
CA VAL A 7 0.54 5.85 -11.60
C VAL A 7 1.77 5.76 -10.69
N ALA A 8 1.76 4.87 -9.70
CA ALA A 8 2.89 4.63 -8.82
C ALA A 8 4.15 4.22 -9.59
N GLU A 9 4.04 3.27 -10.53
CA GLU A 9 5.15 2.84 -11.37
C GLU A 9 5.72 3.99 -12.22
N VAL A 10 4.88 4.88 -12.77
CA VAL A 10 5.32 6.05 -13.53
C VAL A 10 6.06 7.04 -12.64
N CYS A 11 5.50 7.36 -11.46
CA CYS A 11 6.15 8.29 -10.52
C CYS A 11 7.49 7.75 -10.00
N ILE A 12 7.55 6.47 -9.63
CA ILE A 12 8.79 5.82 -9.18
C ILE A 12 9.87 5.89 -10.27
N LYS A 13 9.53 5.57 -11.53
CA LYS A 13 10.47 5.66 -12.66
C LYS A 13 10.94 7.09 -12.92
N ALA A 14 10.08 8.09 -12.67
CA ALA A 14 10.42 9.50 -12.80
C ALA A 14 11.16 10.06 -11.57
N ASN A 15 11.41 9.25 -10.54
CA ASN A 15 11.97 9.69 -9.26
C ASN A 15 11.14 10.81 -8.60
N ILE A 16 9.82 10.71 -8.72
CA ILE A 16 8.84 11.63 -8.13
C ILE A 16 8.21 10.95 -6.93
N GLU A 17 8.22 11.62 -5.77
CA GLU A 17 7.53 11.13 -4.58
C GLU A 17 6.02 11.00 -4.86
N CYS A 18 5.47 9.83 -4.54
CA CYS A 18 4.08 9.49 -4.82
C CYS A 18 3.46 8.86 -3.59
N PHE A 19 2.29 9.35 -3.22
CA PHE A 19 1.44 8.76 -2.20
C PHE A 19 0.17 8.23 -2.86
N VAL A 20 -0.26 7.05 -2.41
CA VAL A 20 -1.43 6.34 -2.95
C VAL A 20 -2.41 6.06 -1.84
N SER A 21 -3.70 6.26 -2.10
CA SER A 21 -4.77 5.78 -1.24
C SER A 21 -5.11 4.35 -1.66
N LEU A 22 -4.89 3.39 -0.77
CA LEU A 22 -5.20 1.99 -1.03
C LEU A 22 -6.62 1.65 -0.58
N GLU A 23 -7.28 0.80 -1.36
CA GLU A 23 -8.60 0.26 -1.08
C GLU A 23 -8.49 -1.24 -0.86
N GLU A 24 -8.75 -1.71 0.35
CA GLU A 24 -8.75 -3.14 0.66
C GLU A 24 -10.09 -3.59 1.24
N ARG A 25 -10.37 -4.89 1.18
CA ARG A 25 -11.59 -5.42 1.80
C ARG A 25 -11.58 -5.19 3.31
N MET A 26 -12.39 -4.23 3.75
CA MET A 26 -12.57 -3.93 5.18
C MET A 26 -13.79 -4.66 5.74
N GLY A 27 -13.60 -5.35 6.85
CA GLY A 27 -14.70 -5.90 7.66
C GLY A 27 -15.06 -4.97 8.81
N CYS A 28 -14.12 -4.79 9.75
CA CYS A 28 -14.38 -4.04 10.98
C CYS A 28 -14.05 -2.53 10.91
N GLY A 29 -13.15 -2.10 10.04
CA GLY A 29 -12.70 -0.70 9.96
C GLY A 29 -11.94 -0.16 11.18
N VAL A 30 -11.70 -0.96 12.22
CA VAL A 30 -11.09 -0.53 13.50
C VAL A 30 -9.85 -1.36 13.88
N GLY A 31 -9.26 -2.05 12.91
CA GLY A 31 -8.02 -2.82 13.09
C GLY A 31 -8.16 -4.20 13.74
N ALA A 32 -9.36 -4.63 14.13
CA ALA A 32 -9.60 -5.90 14.82
C ALA A 32 -9.57 -7.14 13.92
N CYS A 33 -10.18 -7.06 12.72
CA CYS A 33 -10.40 -8.24 11.87
C CYS A 33 -9.21 -8.57 10.94
N LEU A 34 -8.22 -7.68 10.83
CA LEU A 34 -7.04 -7.80 9.94
C LEU A 34 -7.33 -7.99 8.45
N GLY A 35 -8.59 -7.98 8.02
CA GLY A 35 -8.98 -8.21 6.61
C GLY A 35 -8.46 -7.17 5.62
N CYS A 36 -8.11 -5.97 6.09
CA CYS A 36 -7.51 -4.91 5.27
C CYS A 36 -5.97 -4.87 5.35
N ALA A 37 -5.34 -5.96 5.78
CA ALA A 37 -3.89 -6.06 5.81
C ALA A 37 -3.34 -6.26 4.39
N PHE A 38 -2.27 -5.56 4.06
CA PHE A 38 -1.57 -5.68 2.78
C PHE A 38 -0.06 -5.72 3.02
N ARG A 39 0.68 -6.24 2.04
CA ARG A 39 2.14 -6.38 2.13
C ARG A 39 2.85 -5.07 1.86
N THR A 40 3.89 -4.81 2.64
CA THR A 40 4.79 -3.67 2.47
C THR A 40 6.23 -4.11 2.25
N ILE A 41 7.02 -3.27 1.59
CA ILE A 41 8.46 -3.43 1.40
C ILE A 41 9.17 -2.39 2.26
N MET A 42 10.10 -2.82 3.11
CA MET A 42 10.89 -1.95 3.98
C MET A 42 12.17 -1.47 3.25
N PRO A 43 12.84 -0.41 3.76
CA PRO A 43 14.07 0.11 3.13
C PRO A 43 15.21 -0.90 3.00
N ASP A 44 15.25 -1.90 3.88
CA ASP A 44 16.24 -3.00 3.85
C ASP A 44 15.84 -4.16 2.91
N GLY A 45 14.71 -4.02 2.20
CA GLY A 45 14.16 -5.05 1.30
C GLY A 45 13.35 -6.14 2.00
N SER A 46 13.21 -6.09 3.33
CA SER A 46 12.36 -7.02 4.05
C SER A 46 10.87 -6.75 3.80
N ARG A 47 10.03 -7.79 3.96
CA ARG A 47 8.58 -7.70 3.78
C ARG A 47 7.89 -7.55 5.13
N GLY A 48 6.91 -6.66 5.18
CA GLY A 48 6.05 -6.44 6.33
C GLY A 48 4.57 -6.46 5.95
N TYR A 49 3.73 -6.12 6.93
CA TYR A 49 2.31 -5.90 6.73
C TYR A 49 1.88 -4.60 7.38
N LYS A 50 1.01 -3.85 6.69
CA LYS A 50 0.25 -2.72 7.24
C LYS A 50 -1.23 -2.94 7.00
N ARG A 51 -2.07 -2.21 7.73
CA ARG A 51 -3.54 -2.29 7.66
C ARG A 51 -4.10 -0.97 7.17
N VAL A 52 -4.85 -1.00 6.07
CA VAL A 52 -5.44 0.22 5.47
C VAL A 52 -6.29 1.00 6.48
N CYS A 53 -7.11 0.34 7.31
CA CYS A 53 -8.04 1.02 8.22
C CYS A 53 -7.41 1.73 9.43
N VAL A 54 -6.14 1.45 9.77
CA VAL A 54 -5.49 2.03 10.97
C VAL A 54 -4.11 2.61 10.70
N ASP A 55 -3.36 2.05 9.75
CA ASP A 55 -2.04 2.56 9.35
C ASP A 55 -2.14 3.49 8.12
N GLY A 56 -3.30 3.51 7.44
CA GLY A 56 -3.56 4.21 6.18
C GLY A 56 -4.74 5.18 6.23
N PRO A 57 -5.48 5.38 5.11
CA PRO A 57 -5.42 4.64 3.85
C PRO A 57 -4.34 5.11 2.87
N VAL A 58 -3.64 6.20 3.18
CA VAL A 58 -2.63 6.82 2.31
C VAL A 58 -1.22 6.35 2.68
N PHE A 59 -0.50 5.81 1.70
CA PHE A 59 0.83 5.23 1.88
C PHE A 59 1.81 5.76 0.83
N ASN A 60 3.11 5.73 1.12
CA ASN A 60 4.11 6.03 0.10
C ASN A 60 4.13 4.89 -0.94
N ALA A 61 4.11 5.22 -2.22
CA ALA A 61 4.06 4.22 -3.28
C ALA A 61 5.26 3.25 -3.28
N SER A 62 6.39 3.67 -2.71
CA SER A 62 7.61 2.87 -2.61
C SER A 62 7.57 1.79 -1.53
N GLU A 63 6.71 1.93 -0.51
CA GLU A 63 6.56 0.92 0.55
C GLU A 63 5.48 -0.12 0.24
N VAL A 64 4.73 0.01 -0.86
CA VAL A 64 3.64 -0.90 -1.23
C VAL A 64 4.18 -2.06 -2.09
N ASP A 65 3.84 -3.30 -1.73
CA ASP A 65 4.12 -4.46 -2.59
C ASP A 65 3.04 -4.59 -3.69
N TRP A 66 3.31 -3.99 -4.86
CA TRP A 66 2.40 -3.98 -6.02
C TRP A 66 2.27 -5.33 -6.75
N SER A 67 2.92 -6.40 -6.29
CA SER A 67 2.80 -7.72 -6.90
C SER A 67 1.48 -8.44 -6.55
N GLU A 68 0.85 -8.07 -5.44
CA GLU A 68 -0.36 -8.73 -4.92
C GLU A 68 -1.61 -7.83 -4.87
N ILE A 69 -1.51 -6.56 -5.32
CA ILE A 69 -2.55 -5.52 -5.18
C ILE A 69 -3.23 -5.15 -6.50
#